data_AF-A0A6M0AI19-F1
#
_entry.id   AF-A0A6M0AI19-F1
#
_cell.length_a   1.000
_cell.length_b   1.000
_cell.length_c   1.000
_cell.angle_alpha   90.00
_cell.angle_beta   90.00
_cell.angle_gamma   90.00
#
_symmetry.space_group_name_H-M   'P 1'
#
loop_
_entity.id
_entity.type
_entity.pdbx_description
1 polymer ?
#
loop_
_entity_poly.entity_id
_entity_poly.type
_entity_poly.pdbx_seq_one_letter_code
_entity_poly.pdbx_strand_id
1 'polypeptide(L)'
;MLQTTRRRLALWYTTVTAVLLLLFATGVYLYVRHTLIERVDDTLKHVVEVVERSLVIQPVDNSEIPYQFNIEASFRDNGDGVEDDHIDLEWFSPKGDLLWSTFSEPLTIPLKTNTTRATVHLSAEHLLRQLTQPVQIEDYILGYLRVSHPWFEVTKPSHQL
;
A
#
# COMPACT_ATOMS: atom_id res chain seq x y z
N MET A 1 -41.49 -43.95 12.16
CA MET A 1 -40.27 -44.51 11.53
C MET A 1 -39.77 -43.70 10.32
N LEU A 2 -40.62 -43.21 9.42
CA LEU A 2 -40.19 -42.42 8.24
C LEU A 2 -39.58 -41.03 8.57
N GLN A 3 -40.00 -40.40 9.66
CA GLN A 3 -39.52 -39.07 10.07
C GLN A 3 -38.05 -39.07 10.51
N THR A 4 -37.58 -40.11 11.22
CA THR A 4 -36.19 -40.21 11.70
C THR A 4 -35.20 -40.42 10.55
N THR A 5 -35.56 -41.23 9.55
CA THR A 5 -34.73 -41.44 8.35
C THR A 5 -34.64 -40.18 7.49
N ARG A 6 -35.78 -39.48 7.26
CA ARG A 6 -35.80 -38.22 6.50
C ARG A 6 -34.98 -37.12 7.18
N ARG A 7 -35.04 -37.01 8.51
CA ARG A 7 -34.29 -36.00 9.28
C ARG A 7 -32.78 -36.24 9.21
N ARG A 8 -32.34 -37.50 9.25
CA ARG A 8 -30.91 -37.85 9.12
C ARG A 8 -30.37 -37.52 7.73
N LEU A 9 -31.11 -37.85 6.67
CA LEU A 9 -30.76 -37.49 5.30
C LEU A 9 -30.69 -35.96 5.12
N ALA A 10 -31.70 -35.24 5.61
CA ALA A 10 -31.71 -33.77 5.56
C ALA A 10 -30.48 -33.16 6.25
N LEU A 11 -30.14 -33.63 7.46
CA LEU A 11 -28.95 -33.15 8.17
C LEU A 11 -27.65 -33.43 7.40
N TRP A 12 -27.54 -34.59 6.74
CA TRP A 12 -26.38 -34.92 5.91
C TRP A 12 -26.27 -33.99 4.71
N TYR A 13 -27.35 -33.81 3.95
CA TYR A 13 -27.34 -32.90 2.80
C TYR A 13 -27.06 -31.46 3.21
N THR A 14 -27.71 -30.96 4.28
CA THR A 14 -27.46 -29.62 4.79
C THR A 14 -26.02 -29.44 5.23
N THR A 15 -25.44 -30.42 5.93
CA THR A 15 -24.03 -30.35 6.36
C THR A 15 -23.10 -30.32 5.16
N VAL A 16 -23.32 -31.18 4.17
CA VAL A 16 -22.50 -31.24 2.96
C VAL A 16 -22.60 -29.93 2.17
N THR A 17 -23.81 -29.40 1.98
CA THR A 17 -24.02 -28.12 1.30
C THR A 17 -23.39 -26.97 2.08
N ALA A 18 -23.51 -26.94 3.41
CA ALA A 18 -22.90 -25.90 4.24
C ALA A 18 -21.37 -25.90 4.11
N VAL A 19 -20.75 -27.09 4.14
CA VAL A 19 -19.30 -27.22 3.93
C VAL A 19 -18.90 -26.75 2.53
N LEU A 20 -19.65 -27.13 1.49
CA LEU A 20 -19.39 -26.72 0.11
C LEU A 20 -19.51 -25.20 -0.04
N LEU A 21 -20.55 -24.59 0.53
CA LEU A 21 -20.74 -23.13 0.52
C LEU A 21 -19.64 -22.41 1.28
N LEU A 22 -19.19 -22.92 2.43
CA LEU A 22 -18.07 -22.34 3.18
C LEU A 22 -16.77 -22.42 2.39
N LEU A 23 -16.47 -23.55 1.75
CA LEU A 23 -15.28 -23.69 0.90
C LEU A 23 -15.35 -22.74 -0.29
N PHE A 24 -16.50 -22.65 -0.95
CA PHE A 24 -16.71 -21.75 -2.07
C PHE A 24 -16.57 -20.28 -1.65
N ALA A 25 -17.25 -19.85 -0.59
CA ALA A 25 -17.17 -18.50 -0.06
C ALA A 25 -15.74 -18.14 0.36
N THR A 26 -15.04 -19.06 1.03
CA THR A 26 -13.63 -18.88 1.41
C THR A 26 -12.75 -18.73 0.16
N GLY A 27 -12.95 -19.57 -0.84
CA GLY A 27 -12.20 -19.52 -2.11
C GLY A 27 -12.40 -18.20 -2.85
N VAL A 28 -13.64 -17.76 -3.02
CA VAL A 28 -13.96 -16.48 -3.66
C VAL A 28 -13.40 -15.31 -2.86
N TYR A 29 -13.56 -15.33 -1.53
CA TYR A 29 -13.01 -14.28 -0.66
C TYR A 29 -11.49 -14.16 -0.80
N LEU A 30 -10.77 -15.29 -0.75
CA LEU A 30 -9.31 -15.30 -0.92
C LEU A 30 -8.90 -14.81 -2.31
N TYR A 31 -9.61 -15.22 -3.36
CA TYR A 31 -9.34 -14.78 -4.73
C TYR A 31 -9.47 -13.26 -4.88
N VAL A 32 -10.63 -12.71 -4.50
CA VAL A 32 -10.88 -11.26 -4.59
C VAL A 32 -9.89 -10.48 -3.74
N ARG A 33 -9.67 -10.91 -2.50
CA ARG A 33 -8.69 -10.29 -1.60
C ARG A 33 -7.31 -10.28 -2.22
N HIS A 34 -6.88 -11.39 -2.83
CA HIS A 34 -5.56 -11.48 -3.44
C HIS A 34 -5.40 -10.54 -4.63
N THR A 35 -6.36 -10.52 -5.56
CA THR A 35 -6.32 -9.67 -6.75
C THR A 35 -6.32 -8.18 -6.39
N LEU A 36 -7.07 -7.78 -5.36
CA LEU A 36 -7.08 -6.39 -4.92
C LEU A 36 -5.75 -5.96 -4.28
N ILE A 37 -5.14 -6.84 -3.47
CA ILE A 37 -3.81 -6.58 -2.91
C ILE A 37 -2.79 -6.41 -4.03
N GLU A 38 -2.79 -7.31 -5.02
CA GLU A 38 -1.87 -7.25 -6.16
C GLU A 38 -2.03 -5.96 -6.96
N ARG A 39 -3.28 -5.53 -7.20
CA ARG A 39 -3.55 -4.30 -7.93
C ARG A 39 -2.99 -3.06 -7.24
N VAL A 40 -3.18 -2.92 -5.93
CA VAL A 40 -2.62 -1.79 -5.16
C VAL A 40 -1.10 -1.89 -5.07
N ASP A 41 -0.56 -3.10 -4.91
CA ASP A 41 0.90 -3.28 -4.88
C ASP A 41 1.55 -2.93 -6.22
N ASP A 42 0.87 -3.19 -7.34
CA ASP A 42 1.33 -2.81 -8.68
C ASP A 42 1.25 -1.31 -8.92
N THR A 43 0.18 -0.63 -8.46
CA THR A 43 0.09 0.85 -8.56
C THR A 43 1.18 1.52 -7.73
N LEU A 44 1.39 1.06 -6.50
CA LEU A 44 2.46 1.56 -5.63
C LEU A 44 3.84 1.37 -6.26
N LYS A 45 4.11 0.17 -6.79
CA LYS A 45 5.37 -0.11 -7.47
C LYS A 45 5.56 0.77 -8.69
N HIS A 46 4.51 0.95 -9.49
CA HIS A 46 4.56 1.81 -10.67
C HIS A 46 4.86 3.26 -10.30
N VAL A 47 4.24 3.78 -9.24
CA VAL A 47 4.49 5.15 -8.77
C VAL A 47 5.93 5.31 -8.29
N VAL A 48 6.47 4.34 -7.54
CA VAL A 48 7.89 4.35 -7.17
C VAL A 48 8.78 4.43 -8.42
N GLU A 49 8.52 3.61 -9.44
CA GLU A 49 9.32 3.60 -10.67
C GLU A 49 9.21 4.94 -11.43
N VAL A 50 8.02 5.53 -11.51
CA VAL A 50 7.81 6.83 -12.15
C VAL A 50 8.53 7.94 -11.39
N VAL A 51 8.40 7.95 -10.06
CA VAL A 51 9.05 8.94 -9.19
C VAL A 51 10.56 8.81 -9.27
N GLU A 52 11.11 7.59 -9.20
CA GLU A 52 12.56 7.33 -9.36
C GLU A 52 13.10 7.87 -10.69
N ARG A 53 12.34 7.74 -11.78
CA ARG A 53 12.72 8.27 -13.09
C ARG A 53 12.63 9.80 -13.17
N SER A 54 11.76 10.44 -12.38
CA SER A 54 11.66 11.90 -12.31
C SER A 54 12.64 12.54 -11.32
N LEU A 55 13.39 11.75 -10.53
CA LEU A 55 14.37 12.29 -9.60
C LEU A 55 15.49 12.99 -10.39
N VAL A 56 15.56 14.31 -10.23
CA VAL A 56 16.68 15.09 -10.78
C VAL A 56 17.82 15.03 -9.76
N ILE A 57 18.74 14.08 -10.00
CA ILE A 57 19.95 13.94 -9.19
C ILE A 57 20.98 14.97 -9.67
N GLN A 58 21.43 15.84 -8.77
CA GLN A 58 22.51 16.77 -9.07
C GLN A 58 23.80 16.31 -8.38
N PRO A 59 24.94 16.28 -9.10
CA PRO A 59 26.22 16.02 -8.46
C PRO A 59 26.58 17.22 -7.57
N VAL A 60 26.96 16.95 -6.32
CA VAL A 60 27.37 17.99 -5.38
C VAL A 60 28.83 17.82 -5.03
N ASP A 61 29.63 18.81 -5.41
CA ASP A 61 31.02 18.92 -4.98
C ASP A 61 31.04 19.18 -3.45
N ASN A 62 31.92 18.46 -2.72
CA ASN A 62 32.13 18.54 -1.27
C ASN A 62 31.07 17.92 -0.33
N SER A 63 30.40 16.84 -0.73
CA SER A 63 29.58 16.02 0.18
C SER A 63 30.13 14.58 0.29
N GLU A 64 29.95 13.90 1.44
CA GLU A 64 30.33 12.47 1.61
C GLU A 64 29.59 11.54 0.63
N ILE A 65 28.45 12.00 0.09
CA ILE A 65 27.72 11.36 -1.01
C ILE A 65 27.76 12.34 -2.19
N PRO A 66 28.33 11.96 -3.36
CA PRO A 66 28.53 12.89 -4.49
C PRO A 66 27.24 13.30 -5.22
N TYR A 67 26.08 12.90 -4.70
CA TYR A 67 24.77 13.08 -5.32
C TYR A 67 23.79 13.64 -4.28
N GLN A 68 23.20 14.81 -4.57
CA GLN A 68 22.14 15.40 -3.74
C GLN A 68 20.81 15.39 -4.51
N PHE A 69 19.76 15.03 -3.77
CA PHE A 69 18.40 15.01 -4.28
C PHE A 69 17.74 16.40 -4.17
N ASN A 70 17.32 16.97 -5.29
CA ASN A 70 16.59 18.24 -5.31
C ASN A 70 15.08 17.99 -5.23
N ILE A 71 14.55 18.06 -4.01
CA ILE A 71 13.13 17.83 -3.66
C ILE A 71 12.23 18.83 -4.40
N GLU A 72 12.62 20.11 -4.45
CA GLU A 72 11.83 21.20 -5.03
C GLU A 72 11.71 21.11 -6.56
N ALA A 73 12.76 20.61 -7.23
CA ALA A 73 12.72 20.36 -8.68
C ALA A 73 11.97 19.08 -9.04
N SER A 74 11.94 18.08 -8.15
CA SER A 74 11.37 16.76 -8.43
C SER A 74 9.88 16.65 -8.10
N PHE A 75 9.34 17.46 -7.17
CA PHE A 75 7.96 17.33 -6.66
C PHE A 75 7.08 18.58 -6.80
N ARG A 76 7.51 19.59 -7.57
CA ARG A 76 6.84 20.91 -7.66
C ARG A 76 5.40 20.90 -8.18
N ASP A 77 4.91 19.78 -8.73
CA ASP A 77 3.67 19.72 -9.50
C ASP A 77 2.59 18.76 -8.93
N ASN A 78 2.82 18.16 -7.76
CA ASN A 78 1.88 17.18 -7.17
C ASN A 78 0.93 17.79 -6.12
N GLY A 79 0.73 19.11 -6.13
CA GLY A 79 0.07 19.85 -5.04
C GLY A 79 -1.46 19.91 -5.06
N ASP A 80 -2.14 19.52 -6.13
CA ASP A 80 -3.60 19.71 -6.27
C ASP A 80 -4.32 18.40 -6.55
N GLY A 81 -4.74 17.72 -5.49
CA GLY A 81 -5.56 16.51 -5.55
C GLY A 81 -6.12 16.13 -4.20
N VAL A 82 -7.05 16.94 -3.67
CA VAL A 82 -7.83 16.61 -2.46
C VAL A 82 -8.89 15.57 -2.84
N GLU A 83 -8.44 14.37 -3.18
CA GLU A 83 -9.29 13.22 -3.45
C GLU A 83 -8.85 12.08 -2.54
N ASP A 84 -9.81 11.32 -2.04
CA ASP A 84 -9.59 10.33 -0.98
C ASP A 84 -8.77 9.11 -1.49
N ASP A 85 -8.58 8.99 -2.81
CA ASP A 85 -7.74 8.01 -3.51
C ASP A 85 -6.33 8.57 -3.89
N HIS A 86 -5.81 9.51 -3.10
CA HIS A 86 -4.50 10.11 -3.34
C HIS A 86 -3.34 9.19 -2.94
N ILE A 87 -2.18 9.43 -3.56
CA ILE A 87 -0.95 8.73 -3.24
C ILE A 87 -0.02 9.68 -2.50
N ASP A 88 0.27 9.35 -1.25
CA ASP A 88 1.20 10.11 -0.44
C ASP A 88 2.63 9.62 -0.64
N LEU A 89 3.55 10.57 -0.69
CA LEU A 89 4.97 10.33 -0.89
C LEU A 89 5.73 10.88 0.31
N GLU A 90 6.72 10.12 0.79
CA GLU A 90 7.64 10.53 1.84
C GLU A 90 9.07 10.19 1.43
N TRP A 91 9.97 11.15 1.60
CA TRP A 91 11.40 10.99 1.33
C TRP A 91 12.19 11.03 2.63
N PHE A 92 13.02 10.01 2.84
CA PHE A 92 13.88 9.89 4.01
C PHE A 92 15.36 9.99 3.62
N SER A 93 16.16 10.58 4.52
CA SER A 93 17.61 10.58 4.42
C SER A 93 18.18 9.15 4.54
N PRO A 94 19.44 8.91 4.14
CA PRO A 94 20.11 7.63 4.39
C PRO A 94 20.17 7.24 5.87
N LYS A 95 20.08 8.23 6.77
CA LYS A 95 20.06 8.03 8.23
C LYS A 95 18.66 7.71 8.77
N GLY A 96 17.62 7.84 7.93
CA GLY A 96 16.22 7.57 8.27
C GLY A 96 15.42 8.79 8.73
N ASP A 97 15.97 10.01 8.58
CA ASP A 97 15.27 11.25 8.92
C ASP A 97 14.29 11.64 7.81
N LEU A 98 13.06 12.01 8.15
CA LEU A 98 12.08 12.51 7.17
C LEU A 98 12.53 13.87 6.63
N LEU A 99 12.77 13.96 5.32
CA LEU A 99 13.21 15.18 4.64
C LEU A 99 12.06 15.88 3.90
N TRP A 100 11.09 15.12 3.39
CA TRP A 100 9.93 15.65 2.68
C TRP A 100 8.74 14.69 2.76
N SER A 101 7.53 15.23 2.75
CA SER A 101 6.28 14.49 2.81
C SER A 101 5.17 15.24 2.09
N THR A 102 4.30 14.51 1.38
CA THR A 102 3.01 15.01 0.86
C THR A 102 1.92 15.00 1.95
N PHE A 103 2.09 14.25 3.04
CA PHE A 103 1.08 14.19 4.09
C PHE A 103 0.86 15.53 4.77
N SER A 104 -0.41 15.85 5.04
CA SER A 104 -0.79 17.06 5.81
C SER A 104 -0.25 17.03 7.25
N GLU A 105 -0.12 15.83 7.84
CA GLU A 105 0.45 15.63 9.18
C GLU A 105 1.55 14.55 9.14
N PRO A 106 2.71 14.77 9.79
CA PRO A 106 3.79 13.80 9.78
C PRO A 106 3.42 12.54 10.57
N LEU A 107 3.58 11.38 9.94
CA LEU A 107 3.26 10.09 10.57
C LEU A 107 4.39 9.62 11.47
N THR A 108 4.05 9.23 12.70
CA THR A 108 4.99 8.62 13.65
C THR A 108 5.15 7.12 13.40
N ILE A 109 5.54 6.74 12.17
CA ILE A 109 5.80 5.35 11.79
C ILE A 109 7.30 5.16 11.52
N PRO A 110 7.99 4.25 12.23
CA PRO A 110 9.41 4.03 12.03
C PRO A 110 9.70 3.51 10.62
N LEU A 111 10.74 4.05 10.01
CA LEU A 111 11.19 3.63 8.68
C LEU A 111 11.76 2.21 8.75
N LYS A 112 11.27 1.34 7.86
CA LYS A 112 11.90 0.03 7.61
C LYS A 112 12.83 0.18 6.42
N THR A 113 14.13 0.04 6.66
CA THR A 113 15.20 0.27 5.67
C THR A 113 15.29 -0.81 4.58
N ASN A 114 14.44 -1.83 4.59
CA ASN A 114 14.39 -2.86 3.57
C ASN A 114 13.15 -2.71 2.68
N THR A 115 13.23 -3.14 1.42
CA THR A 115 12.08 -3.09 0.51
C THR A 115 10.91 -3.88 1.08
N THR A 116 9.93 -3.16 1.63
CA THR A 116 8.87 -3.76 2.44
C THR A 116 7.52 -3.23 1.98
N ARG A 117 6.60 -4.16 1.71
CA ARG A 117 5.17 -3.86 1.59
C ARG A 117 4.52 -4.10 2.94
N ALA A 118 3.84 -3.09 3.48
CA ALA A 118 3.19 -3.19 4.77
C ALA A 118 1.81 -2.56 4.71
N THR A 119 0.83 -3.18 5.37
CA THR A 119 -0.43 -2.52 5.68
C THR A 119 -0.30 -1.97 7.10
N VAL A 120 -0.39 -0.65 7.26
CA VAL A 120 -0.25 0.06 8.53
C VAL A 120 -1.60 0.61 8.94
N HIS A 121 -1.92 0.45 10.22
CA HIS A 121 -3.15 0.94 10.82
C HIS A 121 -2.85 2.28 11.49
N LEU A 122 -3.40 3.38 10.96
CA LEU A 122 -3.30 4.70 11.59
C LEU A 122 -4.38 4.90 12.64
N SER A 123 -5.59 4.43 12.32
CA SER A 123 -6.74 4.42 13.21
C SER A 123 -7.61 3.19 12.89
N ALA A 124 -8.70 3.00 13.63
CA ALA A 124 -9.64 1.90 13.36
C ALA A 124 -10.23 1.95 11.94
N GLU A 125 -10.34 3.15 11.37
CA GLU A 125 -10.97 3.40 10.06
C GLU A 125 -9.95 3.77 8.97
N HIS A 126 -8.70 4.10 9.34
CA HIS A 126 -7.66 4.51 8.40
C HIS A 126 -6.55 3.47 8.33
N LEU A 127 -6.56 2.73 7.24
CA LEU A 127 -5.54 1.78 6.86
C LEU A 127 -4.73 2.39 5.72
N LEU A 128 -3.42 2.22 5.75
CA LEU A 128 -2.54 2.57 4.64
C LEU A 128 -1.84 1.33 4.13
N ARG A 129 -1.69 1.21 2.81
CA ARG A 129 -0.72 0.30 2.21
C ARG A 129 0.50 1.10 1.83
N GLN A 130 1.63 0.68 2.37
CA GLN A 130 2.91 1.35 2.21
C GLN A 130 3.89 0.45 1.49
N LEU A 131 4.63 1.03 0.55
CA LEU A 131 5.82 0.47 -0.06
C LEU A 131 7.00 1.38 0.28
N THR A 132 7.99 0.84 0.99
CA THR A 132 9.28 1.52 1.19
C THR A 132 10.30 0.90 0.27
N GLN A 133 11.04 1.72 -0.48
CA GLN A 133 12.11 1.29 -1.37
C GLN A 133 13.37 2.14 -1.14
N PRO A 134 14.56 1.53 -0.97
CA PRO A 134 15.81 2.26 -0.96
C PRO A 134 16.10 2.79 -2.37
N VAL A 135 16.44 4.07 -2.46
CA VAL A 135 16.91 4.67 -3.71
C VAL A 135 18.43 4.68 -3.67
N GLN A 136 19.03 3.91 -4.58
CA GLN A 136 20.48 3.76 -4.68
C GLN A 136 20.96 4.11 -6.09
N ILE A 137 22.13 4.73 -6.17
CA ILE A 137 22.85 4.99 -7.41
C ILE A 137 24.21 4.35 -7.28
N GLU A 138 24.54 3.48 -8.24
CA GLU A 138 25.75 2.65 -8.19
C GLU A 138 25.79 1.87 -6.86
N ASP A 139 26.72 2.21 -5.98
CA ASP A 139 26.90 1.58 -4.66
C ASP A 139 26.47 2.48 -3.48
N TYR A 140 25.85 3.63 -3.74
CA TYR A 140 25.47 4.61 -2.72
C TYR A 140 23.96 4.68 -2.50
N ILE A 141 23.52 4.50 -1.25
CA ILE A 141 22.14 4.74 -0.83
C ILE A 141 21.94 6.25 -0.66
N LEU A 142 21.10 6.85 -1.50
CA LEU A 142 20.76 8.27 -1.43
C LEU A 142 19.67 8.57 -0.40
N GLY A 143 18.84 7.57 -0.10
CA GLY A 143 17.73 7.69 0.83
C GLY A 143 16.71 6.59 0.64
N TYR A 144 15.53 6.79 1.23
CA TYR A 144 14.42 5.87 1.11
C TYR A 144 13.18 6.62 0.65
N LEU A 145 12.49 6.08 -0.35
CA LEU A 145 11.20 6.54 -0.80
C LEU A 145 10.12 5.65 -0.17
N ARG A 146 9.19 6.26 0.56
CA ARG A 146 7.98 5.59 1.05
C ARG A 146 6.79 6.14 0.29
N VAL A 147 6.06 5.26 -0.37
CA VAL A 147 4.82 5.57 -1.06
C VAL A 147 3.69 4.93 -0.27
N SER A 148 2.69 5.72 0.06
CA SER A 148 1.53 5.29 0.84
C SER A 148 0.26 5.53 0.03
N HIS A 149 -0.67 4.58 0.13
CA HIS A 149 -1.99 4.67 -0.47
C HIS A 149 -3.04 4.30 0.58
N PRO A 150 -4.15 5.04 0.69
CA PRO A 150 -5.26 4.67 1.56
C PRO A 150 -5.79 3.29 1.18
N TRP A 151 -5.78 2.38 2.15
CA TRP A 151 -6.16 1.00 1.93
C TRP A 151 -7.67 0.86 2.08
N PHE A 152 -8.34 0.64 0.95
CA PHE A 152 -9.76 0.29 0.86
C PHE A 152 -10.73 1.30 1.51
N GLU A 153 -11.17 2.29 0.74
CA GLU A 153 -12.45 2.97 0.97
C GLU A 153 -13.64 2.07 0.61
N VAL A 154 -13.88 1.00 1.36
CA VAL A 154 -15.10 0.17 1.15
C VAL A 154 -16.33 0.81 1.82
N THR A 155 -16.13 1.85 2.63
CA THR A 155 -17.17 2.46 3.45
C THR A 155 -17.73 3.77 2.90
N LYS A 156 -17.37 4.21 1.69
CA LYS A 156 -18.26 5.17 1.01
C LYS A 156 -19.48 4.40 0.55
N PRO A 157 -20.68 4.63 1.15
CA PRO A 157 -21.90 4.06 0.59
C PRO A 157 -21.93 4.47 -0.88
N SER A 158 -22.22 3.51 -1.75
CA SER A 158 -22.44 3.76 -3.17
C SER A 158 -23.39 4.94 -3.25
N HIS A 159 -22.88 6.11 -3.62
CA HIS A 159 -23.69 7.30 -3.66
C HIS A 159 -24.86 6.97 -4.59
N GLN A 160 -26.07 7.04 -4.02
CA GLN A 160 -27.32 6.64 -4.65
C GLN A 160 -27.36 7.12 -6.11
N LEU A 161 -27.33 6.17 -7.03
CA LEU A 161 -27.75 6.37 -8.42
C LEU A 161 -29.26 6.25 -8.50
#